data_AF-A0A967LIT1-F1
#
_entry.id   AF-A0A967LIT1-F1
#
_cell.length_a   1.000
_cell.length_b   1.000
_cell.length_c   1.000
_cell.angle_alpha   90.00
_cell.angle_beta   90.00
_cell.angle_gamma   90.00
#
_symmetry.space_group_name_H-M   'P 1'
#
loop_
_entity.id
_entity.type
_entity.pdbx_description
1 polymer ?
#
loop_
_entity_poly.entity_id
_entity_poly.type
_entity_poly.pdbx_seq_one_letter_code
_entity_poly.pdbx_strand_id
1 'polypeptide(L)'
;MAGREKITELLNQLEKELKELEIAYEQYFLGVEKVSPEQQRNKFTKRMRKMITYYIPQTDLRYRLNGISSRFNSYCGYWDRIQRLIDEGKYERHTSRIQRRGAECHQATIRHISSQG
;
A
#
# COMPACT_ATOMS: atom_id res chain seq x y z
N MET A 1 12.72 25.28 9.59
CA MET A 1 12.05 24.06 10.11
C MET A 1 11.75 23.14 8.91
N ALA A 2 12.60 22.16 8.59
CA ALA A 2 12.49 21.39 7.33
C ALA A 2 12.24 19.88 7.49
N GLY A 3 12.29 19.34 8.72
CA GLY A 3 12.17 17.89 8.94
C GLY A 3 10.74 17.36 8.81
N ARG A 4 9.76 18.06 9.39
CA ARG A 4 8.35 17.62 9.44
C ARG A 4 7.68 17.60 8.07
N GLU A 5 7.84 18.67 7.31
CA GLU A 5 7.25 18.81 5.98
C GLU A 5 7.80 17.74 5.03
N LYS A 6 9.11 17.49 5.10
CA LYS A 6 9.77 16.44 4.32
C LYS A 6 9.26 15.04 4.66
N ILE A 7 9.05 14.72 5.95
CA ILE A 7 8.46 13.43 6.35
C ILE A 7 7.03 13.32 5.82
N THR A 8 6.24 14.40 5.92
CA THR A 8 4.87 14.44 5.39
C THR A 8 4.84 14.16 3.88
N GLU A 9 5.73 14.79 3.12
CA GLU A 9 5.83 14.56 1.68
C GLU A 9 6.25 13.12 1.36
N LEU A 10 7.23 12.57 2.10
CA LEU A 10 7.64 11.17 1.96
C LEU A 10 6.49 10.19 2.25
N LEU A 11 5.64 10.49 3.24
CA LEU A 11 4.46 9.68 3.53
C LEU A 11 3.43 9.76 2.40
N ASN A 12 3.17 10.95 1.86
CA ASN A 12 2.29 11.12 0.69
C ASN A 12 2.82 10.38 -0.54
N GLN A 13 4.13 10.43 -0.78
CA GLN A 13 4.78 9.67 -1.85
C GLN A 13 4.63 8.16 -1.63
N LEU A 14 4.81 7.66 -0.41
CA LEU A 14 4.59 6.24 -0.09
C LEU A 14 3.14 5.81 -0.35
N GLU A 15 2.15 6.63 0.01
CA GLU A 15 0.75 6.30 -0.31
C GLU A 15 0.49 6.22 -1.81
N LYS A 16 1.10 7.14 -2.59
CA LYS A 16 1.00 7.11 -4.04
C LYS A 16 1.69 5.87 -4.63
N GLU A 17 2.91 5.56 -4.20
CA GLU A 17 3.65 4.37 -4.63
C GLU A 17 2.88 3.08 -4.29
N LEU A 18 2.17 3.03 -3.16
CA LEU A 18 1.33 1.89 -2.80
C LEU A 18 0.15 1.71 -3.76
N LYS A 19 -0.51 2.79 -4.18
CA LYS A 19 -1.59 2.74 -5.17
C LYS A 19 -1.08 2.34 -6.55
N GLU A 20 0.06 2.89 -6.97
CA GLU A 20 0.69 2.50 -8.24
C GLU A 20 1.08 1.02 -8.24
N LEU A 21 1.55 0.50 -7.10
CA LEU A 21 1.84 -0.92 -6.92
C LEU A 21 0.57 -1.77 -7.04
N GLU A 22 -0.54 -1.36 -6.43
CA GLU A 22 -1.84 -2.03 -6.57
C GLU A 22 -2.26 -2.13 -8.05
N ILE A 23 -2.23 -1.01 -8.76
CA ILE A 23 -2.59 -0.94 -10.19
C ILE A 23 -1.67 -1.83 -11.03
N ALA A 24 -0.36 -1.81 -10.79
CA ALA A 24 0.58 -2.66 -11.51
C ALA A 24 0.30 -4.16 -11.29
N TYR A 25 -0.02 -4.56 -10.05
CA TYR A 25 -0.45 -5.93 -9.76
C TYR A 25 -1.77 -6.26 -10.47
N GLU A 26 -2.73 -5.33 -10.52
CA GLU A 26 -3.97 -5.52 -11.29
C GLU A 26 -3.72 -5.71 -12.78
N GLN A 27 -2.86 -4.88 -13.40
CA GLN A 27 -2.49 -5.00 -14.81
C GLN A 27 -1.76 -6.31 -15.10
N TYR A 28 -0.90 -6.77 -14.18
CA TYR A 28 -0.25 -8.07 -14.23
C TYR A 28 -1.27 -9.21 -14.17
N PHE A 29 -2.25 -9.14 -13.26
CA PHE A 29 -3.32 -10.14 -13.17
C PHE A 29 -4.26 -10.14 -14.39
N LEU A 30 -4.47 -9.00 -15.02
CA LEU A 30 -5.23 -8.90 -16.27
C LEU A 30 -4.49 -9.50 -17.48
N GLY A 31 -3.21 -9.85 -17.31
CA GLY A 31 -2.35 -10.42 -18.36
C GLY A 31 -1.92 -9.39 -19.39
N VAL A 32 -2.00 -8.10 -19.06
CA VAL A 32 -1.58 -7.00 -19.94
C VAL A 32 -0.08 -6.75 -19.84
N GLU A 33 0.50 -6.97 -18.65
CA GLU A 33 1.91 -6.72 -18.36
C GLU A 33 2.64 -8.02 -18.00
N LYS A 34 3.74 -8.35 -18.71
CA LYS A 34 4.56 -9.55 -18.47
C LYS A 34 5.64 -9.38 -17.38
N VAL A 35 5.80 -8.17 -16.84
CA VAL A 35 6.83 -7.86 -15.86
C VAL A 35 6.26 -8.05 -14.46
N SER A 36 6.87 -8.96 -13.69
CA SER A 36 6.48 -9.19 -12.30
C SER A 36 6.65 -7.91 -11.47
N PRO A 37 5.59 -7.39 -10.83
CA PRO A 37 5.65 -6.20 -9.96
C PRO A 37 6.41 -6.46 -8.64
N GLU A 38 7.04 -7.63 -8.52
CA GLU A 38 7.91 -7.99 -7.40
C GLU A 38 9.06 -6.99 -7.23
N GLN A 39 9.60 -6.45 -8.33
CA GLN A 39 10.63 -5.41 -8.25
C GLN A 39 10.09 -4.12 -7.61
N GLN A 40 8.87 -3.69 -7.97
CA GLN A 40 8.24 -2.52 -7.36
C GLN A 40 7.90 -2.79 -5.88
N ARG A 41 7.39 -3.98 -5.55
CA ARG A 41 7.13 -4.39 -4.16
C ARG A 41 8.40 -4.37 -3.32
N ASN A 42 9.51 -4.86 -3.87
CA ASN A 42 10.78 -4.91 -3.17
C ASN A 42 11.37 -3.49 -2.99
N LYS A 43 11.24 -2.62 -4.00
CA LYS A 43 11.61 -1.20 -3.90
C LYS A 43 10.78 -0.48 -2.83
N PHE A 44 9.47 -0.68 -2.82
CA PHE A 44 8.57 -0.12 -1.81
C PHE A 44 8.93 -0.62 -0.40
N THR A 45 9.15 -1.93 -0.23
CA THR A 45 9.53 -2.54 1.05
C THR A 45 10.83 -1.94 1.59
N LYS A 46 11.85 -1.76 0.74
CA LYS A 46 13.10 -1.09 1.13
C LYS A 46 12.85 0.35 1.61
N ARG A 47 12.00 1.10 0.90
CA ARG A 47 11.66 2.49 1.23
C ARG A 47 10.86 2.57 2.53
N MET A 48 9.90 1.68 2.72
CA MET A 48 9.09 1.57 3.93
C MET A 48 9.95 1.22 5.15
N ARG A 49 10.87 0.25 5.02
CA ARG A 49 11.83 -0.09 6.10
C ARG A 49 12.68 1.11 6.50
N LYS A 50 13.23 1.84 5.51
CA LYS A 50 13.99 3.06 5.79
C LYS A 50 13.19 4.10 6.58
N MET A 51 11.91 4.28 6.25
CA MET A 51 11.01 5.19 6.95
C MET A 51 10.64 4.72 8.36
N ILE A 52 10.51 3.40 8.59
CA ILE A 52 10.25 2.81 9.91
C ILE A 52 11.49 2.93 10.81
N THR A 53 12.68 2.73 10.26
CA THR A 53 13.95 2.90 10.97
C THR A 53 14.28 4.38 11.22
N TYR A 54 13.71 5.30 10.42
CA TYR A 54 13.88 6.72 10.63
C TYR A 54 13.21 7.14 11.94
N TYR A 55 13.94 7.85 12.81
CA TYR A 55 13.39 8.36 14.05
C TYR A 55 12.41 9.50 13.76
N ILE A 56 11.11 9.21 13.86
CA ILE A 56 10.04 10.19 13.72
C ILE A 56 9.58 10.61 15.12
N PRO A 57 9.92 11.83 15.58
CA PRO A 57 9.54 12.30 16.91
C PRO A 57 8.04 12.60 17.04
N GLN A 58 7.32 12.71 15.92
CA GLN A 58 5.91 13.09 15.86
C GLN A 58 5.02 11.84 15.81
N THR A 59 4.15 11.68 16.81
CA THR A 59 3.25 10.53 16.94
C THR A 59 2.26 10.45 15.78
N ASP A 60 1.76 11.57 15.27
CA ASP A 60 0.81 11.62 14.15
C ASP A 60 1.38 11.02 12.86
N LEU A 61 2.63 11.38 12.54
CA LEU A 61 3.32 10.89 11.35
C LEU A 61 3.64 9.39 11.49
N ARG A 62 3.97 8.95 12.70
CA ARG A 62 4.17 7.53 13.02
C ARG A 62 2.86 6.74 12.86
N TYR A 63 1.73 7.28 13.29
CA TYR A 63 0.44 6.62 13.11
C TYR A 63 0.08 6.48 11.61
N ARG A 64 0.29 7.54 10.82
CA ARG A 64 0.16 7.49 9.36
C ARG A 64 1.02 6.40 8.73
N LEU A 65 2.31 6.34 9.08
CA LEU A 65 3.22 5.30 8.58
C LEU A 65 2.75 3.89 8.94
N ASN A 66 2.27 3.68 10.16
CA ASN A 66 1.72 2.40 10.59
C ASN A 66 0.45 2.02 9.80
N GLY A 67 -0.43 2.99 9.51
CA GLY A 67 -1.61 2.78 8.67
C GLY A 67 -1.24 2.31 7.26
N ILE A 68 -0.25 2.95 6.64
CA ILE A 68 0.27 2.57 5.31
C ILE A 68 0.86 1.15 5.36
N SER A 69 1.66 0.85 6.38
CA SER A 69 2.27 -0.48 6.58
C SER A 69 1.22 -1.57 6.75
N SER A 70 0.16 -1.31 7.52
CA SER A 70 -0.93 -2.27 7.73
C SER A 70 -1.70 -2.56 6.43
N ARG A 71 -2.01 -1.51 5.66
CA ARG A 71 -2.60 -1.65 4.31
C ARG A 71 -1.70 -2.47 3.39
N PHE A 72 -0.41 -2.14 3.33
CA PHE A 72 0.56 -2.87 2.51
C PHE A 72 0.65 -4.37 2.86
N ASN A 73 0.67 -4.71 4.16
CA ASN A 73 0.65 -6.11 4.59
C ASN A 73 -0.62 -6.84 4.13
N SER A 74 -1.77 -6.17 4.19
CA SER A 74 -3.05 -6.72 3.74
C SER A 74 -3.03 -6.99 2.23
N TYR A 75 -2.51 -6.05 1.44
CA TYR A 75 -2.32 -6.23 0.00
C TYR A 75 -1.32 -7.34 -0.33
N CYS A 76 -0.25 -7.47 0.44
CA CYS A 76 0.72 -8.54 0.25
C CYS A 76 0.08 -9.93 0.38
N GLY A 77 -0.80 -10.13 1.37
CA GLY A 77 -1.55 -11.38 1.52
C GLY A 77 -2.56 -11.59 0.39
N TYR A 78 -3.18 -10.52 -0.10
CA TYR A 78 -4.06 -10.58 -1.27
C TYR A 78 -3.29 -11.03 -2.53
N TRP A 79 -2.14 -10.41 -2.82
CA TRP A 79 -1.31 -10.78 -3.98
C TRP A 79 -0.80 -12.21 -3.89
N ASP A 80 -0.36 -12.70 -2.73
CA ASP A 80 0.05 -14.10 -2.53
C ASP A 80 -1.08 -15.07 -2.89
N ARG A 81 -2.30 -14.78 -2.41
CA ARG A 81 -3.48 -15.59 -2.73
C ARG A 81 -3.78 -15.60 -4.23
N ILE A 82 -3.67 -14.45 -4.90
CA ILE A 82 -3.90 -14.37 -6.35
C ILE A 82 -2.82 -15.13 -7.12
N GLN A 83 -1.55 -15.03 -6.71
CA GLN A 83 -0.46 -15.80 -7.31
C GLN A 83 -0.70 -17.32 -7.20
N ARG A 84 -1.16 -17.81 -6.04
CA ARG A 84 -1.53 -19.22 -5.89
C ARG A 84 -2.69 -19.63 -6.80
N LEU A 85 -3.72 -18.79 -6.94
CA LEU A 85 -4.84 -19.08 -7.84
C LEU A 85 -4.40 -19.13 -9.32
N ILE A 86 -3.44 -18.29 -9.71
CA ILE A 86 -2.84 -18.29 -11.04
C ILE A 86 -2.02 -19.57 -11.25
N ASP A 87 -1.20 -19.97 -10.27
CA ASP A 87 -0.40 -21.20 -10.30
C ASP A 87 -1.28 -22.47 -10.39
N GLU A 88 -2.38 -22.51 -9.63
CA GLU A 88 -3.38 -23.59 -9.72
C GLU A 88 -4.20 -23.56 -11.04
N GLY A 89 -4.02 -22.54 -11.90
CA GLY A 89 -4.80 -22.36 -13.13
C GLY A 89 -6.28 -22.04 -12.92
N LYS A 90 -6.69 -21.76 -11.67
CA LYS A 90 -8.07 -21.44 -11.27
C LYS A 90 -8.37 -19.95 -11.28
N TYR A 91 -7.44 -19.13 -11.74
CA TYR A 91 -7.67 -17.70 -11.90
C TYR A 91 -8.53 -17.45 -13.16
N GLU A 92 -9.80 -17.83 -13.09
CA GLU A 92 -10.82 -17.32 -14.00
C GLU A 92 -10.89 -15.81 -13.82
N ARG A 93 -10.54 -15.08 -14.89
CA ARG A 93 -10.53 -13.62 -15.02
C ARG A 93 -11.77 -13.00 -14.36
N HIS A 94 -11.69 -12.73 -13.06
CA HIS A 94 -12.76 -12.07 -12.30
C HIS A 94 -12.63 -10.56 -12.52
N THR A 95 -12.84 -10.13 -13.77
CA THR A 95 -12.73 -8.74 -14.25
C THR A 95 -13.77 -7.80 -13.64
N SER A 96 -14.73 -8.30 -12.84
CA SER A 96 -15.93 -7.51 -12.49
C SER A 96 -16.01 -7.03 -11.04
N ARG A 97 -15.09 -7.41 -10.14
CA ARG A 97 -15.25 -7.12 -8.69
C ARG A 97 -14.26 -6.11 -8.11
N ILE A 98 -13.10 -5.90 -8.74
CA ILE A 98 -12.03 -5.07 -8.13
C ILE A 98 -12.28 -3.57 -8.33
N GLN A 99 -13.02 -3.18 -9.37
CA GLN A 99 -13.31 -1.77 -9.66
C GLN A 99 -14.17 -1.06 -8.58
N ARG A 100 -14.78 -1.79 -7.64
CA ARG A 100 -15.53 -1.19 -6.51
C ARG A 100 -14.72 -0.95 -5.24
N ARG A 101 -13.55 -1.59 -5.04
CA ARG A 101 -12.81 -1.45 -3.76
C ARG A 101 -11.76 -0.34 -3.74
N GLY A 102 -11.27 0.12 -4.89
CA GLY A 102 -10.33 1.24 -4.98
C GLY A 102 -10.94 2.62 -4.69
N ALA A 103 -12.28 2.75 -4.72
CA ALA A 103 -12.97 4.02 -4.60
C ALA A 103 -13.43 4.39 -3.18
N GLU A 104 -13.46 3.44 -2.22
CA GLU A 104 -14.15 3.65 -0.93
C GLU A 104 -13.21 3.85 0.28
N CYS A 105 -11.89 3.71 0.14
CA CYS A 105 -10.96 3.82 1.28
C CYS A 105 -10.22 5.18 1.37
N HIS A 106 -10.86 6.28 0.97
CA HIS A 106 -10.28 7.63 1.12
C HIS A 106 -10.96 8.50 2.20
N GLN A 107 -11.95 7.99 2.94
CA GLN A 107 -12.71 8.85 3.85
C GLN A 107 -13.20 8.16 5.13
N ALA A 108 -12.33 7.48 5.88
CA ALA A 108 -12.73 6.91 7.18
C ALA A 108 -11.61 6.78 8.21
N THR A 109 -10.66 7.71 8.28
CA THR A 109 -9.70 7.73 9.41
C THR A 109 -9.36 9.15 9.84
N ILE A 110 -10.40 9.97 10.03
CA ILE A 110 -10.33 11.22 10.80
C ILE A 110 -11.47 11.21 11.81
N ARG A 111 -11.51 10.21 12.70
CA ARG A 111 -12.17 10.30 14.00
C ARG A 111 -11.41 9.34 14.91
N HIS A 112 -11.18 9.75 16.16
CA HIS A 112 -10.81 8.87 17.28
C HIS A 112 -9.37 8.87 17.80
N ILE A 113 -8.63 9.96 17.71
CA ILE A 113 -7.52 10.18 18.66
C ILE A 113 -7.48 11.62 19.17
N SER A 114 -8.60 12.03 19.79
CA SER A 114 -8.64 13.12 20.75
C SER A 114 -9.49 12.64 21.91
N SER A 115 -8.87 12.18 22.99
CA SER A 115 -9.35 12.35 24.37
C SER A 115 -8.35 11.72 25.33
N GLN A 116 -7.22 12.41 25.55
CA GLN A 116 -6.54 12.35 26.83
C GLN A 116 -7.31 13.30 27.75
N GLY A 117 -7.85 12.73 28.83
CA GLY A 117 -8.53 13.42 29.93
C GLY A 117 -8.53 12.49 31.13
#